data_AF-A0AAD0XEU3-F1
#
_entry.id   AF-A0AAD0XEU3-F1
#
_cell.length_a   1.000
_cell.length_b   1.000
_cell.length_c   1.000
_cell.angle_alpha   90.00
_cell.angle_beta   90.00
_cell.angle_gamma   90.00
#
_symmetry.space_group_name_H-M   'P 1'
#
loop_
_entity.id
_entity.type
_entity.pdbx_description
1 polymer ?
#
loop_
_entity_poly.entity_id
_entity_poly.type
_entity_poly.pdbx_seq_one_letter_code
_entity_poly.pdbx_strand_id
1 'polypeptide(L)'
;MSNARTYVKKLLVGTLLVIVVMVLAPPLMLILLLLFSSSIINPNPVFMWRISEDAGSHLMAVVQSVILMVTLLGFFIWMMKGHVGVGYGSERRRYLSVTVIYTLLLCCGFILAGTNLFGPQYGRCEFYNSPTTLNAGRKDFNGVVYEIRVCGSAPRPQDGDNDRLELTVLDEHGEMLARRHYSVNWQAGISFHEPLQYEKDAVMAVNAFGEDIRIQIPPSRFDWLRARIPLLD
;
A
#
# COMPACT_ATOMS: atom_id res chain seq x y z
N MET A 1 -37.13 -3.77 23.72
CA MET A 1 -36.97 -4.45 22.42
C MET A 1 -36.06 -3.60 21.54
N SER A 2 -34.81 -4.01 21.30
CA SER A 2 -34.01 -3.36 20.24
C SER A 2 -34.45 -3.95 18.91
N ASN A 3 -35.29 -3.24 18.17
CA ASN A 3 -35.73 -3.65 16.85
C ASN A 3 -34.51 -3.68 15.90
N ALA A 4 -34.48 -4.54 14.87
CA ALA A 4 -33.35 -4.62 13.93
C ALA A 4 -33.03 -3.24 13.31
N ARG A 5 -34.08 -2.42 13.11
CA ARG A 5 -33.98 -1.02 12.69
C ARG A 5 -33.18 -0.15 13.66
N THR A 6 -33.29 -0.37 14.96
CA THR A 6 -32.53 0.35 16.00
C THR A 6 -31.05 -0.04 15.98
N TYR A 7 -30.75 -1.33 15.74
CA TYR A 7 -29.37 -1.80 15.58
C TYR A 7 -28.71 -1.17 14.34
N VAL A 8 -29.37 -1.21 13.18
CA VAL A 8 -28.84 -0.64 11.93
C VAL A 8 -28.63 0.88 12.04
N LYS A 9 -29.60 1.62 12.59
CA LYS A 9 -29.45 3.06 12.81
C LYS A 9 -28.22 3.38 13.68
N LYS A 10 -28.00 2.61 14.75
CA LYS A 10 -26.85 2.80 15.63
C LYS A 10 -25.53 2.43 14.98
N LEU A 11 -25.51 1.36 14.17
CA LEU A 11 -24.34 0.99 13.38
C LEU A 11 -23.97 2.12 12.40
N LEU A 12 -24.96 2.71 11.73
CA LEU A 12 -24.76 3.86 10.83
C LEU A 12 -24.26 5.12 11.57
N VAL A 13 -24.81 5.42 12.75
CA VAL A 13 -24.34 6.56 13.55
C VAL A 13 -22.91 6.34 14.05
N GLY A 14 -22.61 5.13 14.54
CA GLY A 14 -21.26 4.77 15.00
C GLY A 14 -20.23 4.83 13.88
N THR A 15 -20.62 4.43 12.67
CA THR A 15 -19.74 4.47 11.50
C THR A 15 -19.52 5.88 10.98
N LEU A 16 -20.55 6.72 10.95
CA LEU A 16 -20.39 8.14 10.66
C LEU A 16 -19.42 8.80 11.64
N LEU A 17 -19.56 8.51 12.93
CA LEU A 17 -18.66 9.06 13.96
C LEU A 17 -17.22 8.57 13.81
N VAL A 18 -17.04 7.29 13.47
CA VAL A 18 -15.72 6.71 13.14
C VAL A 18 -15.09 7.40 11.93
N ILE A 19 -15.85 7.58 10.84
CA ILE A 19 -15.36 8.27 9.64
C ILE A 19 -14.93 9.70 9.99
N VAL A 20 -15.75 10.42 10.75
CA VAL A 20 -15.44 11.80 11.19
C VAL A 20 -14.16 11.83 12.03
N VAL A 21 -14.01 10.92 13.00
CA VAL A 21 -12.79 10.83 13.81
C VAL A 21 -11.58 10.48 12.93
N MET A 22 -11.72 9.57 11.97
CA MET A 22 -10.62 9.20 11.06
C MET A 22 -10.20 10.31 10.12
N VAL A 23 -11.14 11.15 9.68
CA VAL A 23 -10.82 12.28 8.80
C VAL A 23 -10.23 13.44 9.60
N LEU A 24 -10.71 13.67 10.83
CA LEU A 24 -10.29 14.81 11.65
C LEU A 24 -9.06 14.54 12.52
N ALA A 25 -8.81 13.30 12.96
CA ALA A 25 -7.71 12.97 13.86
C ALA A 25 -6.31 13.14 13.22
N PRO A 26 -6.04 12.70 11.98
CA PRO A 26 -4.75 12.93 11.34
C PRO A 26 -4.36 14.41 11.19
N PRO A 27 -5.22 15.32 10.69
CA PRO A 27 -4.88 16.74 10.62
C PRO A 27 -4.76 17.36 12.02
N LEU A 28 -5.58 16.97 13.00
CA LEU A 28 -5.43 17.42 14.39
C LEU A 28 -4.09 16.97 14.99
N MET A 29 -3.69 15.72 14.81
CA MET A 29 -2.39 15.20 15.25
C MET A 29 -1.24 15.92 14.55
N LEU A 30 -1.34 16.20 13.25
CA LEU A 30 -0.34 16.96 12.51
C LEU A 30 -0.22 18.39 13.05
N ILE A 31 -1.34 19.08 13.28
CA ILE A 31 -1.37 20.41 13.89
C ILE A 31 -0.76 20.37 15.29
N LEU A 32 -1.11 19.36 16.11
CA LEU A 32 -0.58 19.20 17.46
C LEU A 32 0.93 18.95 17.44
N LEU A 33 1.41 18.07 16.57
CA LEU A 33 2.85 17.84 16.35
C LEU A 33 3.56 19.13 15.94
N LEU A 34 3.00 19.91 15.02
CA LEU A 34 3.57 21.20 14.61
C LEU A 34 3.60 22.22 15.74
N LEU A 35 2.60 22.22 16.63
CA LEU A 35 2.51 23.13 17.78
C LEU A 35 3.45 22.75 18.93
N PHE A 36 3.69 21.44 19.16
CA PHE A 36 4.57 20.95 20.22
C PHE A 36 6.03 20.71 19.77
N SER A 37 6.29 20.68 18.45
CA SER A 37 7.61 20.39 17.87
C SER A 37 8.61 21.56 17.97
N SER A 38 8.22 22.76 18.40
CA SER A 38 9.19 23.87 18.52
C SER A 38 10.34 23.59 19.51
N SER A 39 10.23 22.55 20.35
CA SER A 39 11.26 22.19 21.35
C SER A 39 12.06 20.91 21.05
N ILE A 40 11.74 20.14 19.99
CA ILE A 40 12.36 18.82 19.72
C ILE A 40 12.99 18.76 18.30
N ILE A 41 13.17 19.89 17.61
CA ILE A 41 13.96 19.93 16.37
C ILE A 41 15.43 20.08 16.75
N ASN A 42 16.03 18.99 17.23
CA ASN A 42 17.46 18.78 17.13
C ASN A 42 17.67 17.71 16.04
N PRO A 43 18.35 18.02 14.94
CA PRO A 43 18.37 17.18 13.75
C PRO A 43 19.42 16.08 13.94
N ASN A 44 18.97 14.94 14.46
CA ASN A 44 19.54 13.59 14.26
C ASN A 44 19.44 12.76 15.54
N PRO A 45 18.85 11.58 15.43
CA PRO A 45 19.53 10.40 15.91
C PRO A 45 19.88 9.52 14.72
N VAL A 46 21.19 9.32 14.59
CA VAL A 46 21.93 8.40 13.70
C VAL A 46 21.41 6.95 13.76
N PHE A 47 20.42 6.64 14.61
CA PHE A 47 19.83 5.32 14.76
C PHE A 47 18.78 4.97 13.70
N MET A 48 18.20 5.96 12.98
CA MET A 48 17.22 5.68 11.92
C MET A 48 17.83 5.41 10.53
N TRP A 49 19.12 5.66 10.34
CA TRP A 49 19.79 5.48 9.04
C TRP A 49 20.13 4.02 8.70
N ARG A 50 20.02 3.09 9.67
CA ARG A 50 20.43 1.67 9.49
C ARG A 50 19.27 0.68 9.38
N ILE A 51 18.04 1.15 9.55
CA ILE A 51 16.85 0.40 9.16
C ILE A 51 16.60 0.86 7.74
N SER A 52 16.57 -0.05 6.75
CA SER A 52 16.28 0.36 5.38
C SER A 52 15.03 1.24 5.40
N GLU A 53 15.06 2.34 4.66
CA GLU A 53 13.99 3.35 4.62
C GLU A 53 12.63 2.71 4.27
N ASP A 54 12.67 1.53 3.64
CA ASP A 54 11.58 0.57 3.45
C ASP A 54 11.11 -0.11 4.76
N ALA A 55 11.99 -0.79 5.49
CA ALA A 55 11.59 -1.49 6.72
C ALA A 55 11.05 -0.53 7.78
N GLY A 56 11.58 0.70 7.88
CA GLY A 56 11.11 1.70 8.83
C GLY A 56 9.73 2.27 8.47
N SER A 57 9.52 2.64 7.20
CA SER A 57 8.24 3.19 6.74
C SER A 57 7.14 2.13 6.68
N HIS A 58 7.44 0.92 6.22
CA HIS A 58 6.51 -0.21 6.27
C HIS A 58 6.17 -0.60 7.71
N LEU A 59 7.14 -0.64 8.62
CA LEU A 59 6.88 -0.95 10.03
C LEU A 59 6.06 0.14 10.71
N MET A 60 6.33 1.43 10.42
CA MET A 60 5.51 2.53 10.95
C MET A 60 4.08 2.51 10.38
N ALA A 61 3.90 2.22 9.10
CA ALA A 61 2.59 2.07 8.48
C ALA A 61 1.82 0.85 9.03
N VAL A 62 2.51 -0.28 9.25
CA VAL A 62 1.93 -1.47 9.87
C VAL A 62 1.55 -1.19 11.32
N VAL A 63 2.43 -0.56 12.10
CA VAL A 63 2.15 -0.20 13.50
C VAL A 63 0.97 0.78 13.59
N GLN A 64 0.95 1.83 12.76
CA GLN A 64 -0.16 2.78 12.71
C GLN A 64 -1.47 2.12 12.30
N SER A 65 -1.46 1.23 11.30
CA SER A 65 -2.66 0.50 10.87
C SER A 65 -3.15 -0.48 11.93
N VAL A 66 -2.26 -1.16 12.66
CA VAL A 66 -2.61 -2.05 13.78
C VAL A 66 -3.20 -1.25 14.94
N ILE A 67 -2.59 -0.12 15.33
CA ILE A 67 -3.13 0.76 16.38
C ILE A 67 -4.52 1.28 16.00
N LEU A 68 -4.69 1.71 14.76
CA LEU A 68 -5.96 2.16 14.22
C LEU A 68 -7.02 1.05 14.22
N MET A 69 -6.62 -0.18 13.88
CA MET A 69 -7.50 -1.35 13.92
C MET A 69 -7.92 -1.70 15.35
N VAL A 70 -6.98 -1.70 16.31
CA VAL A 70 -7.24 -2.02 17.71
C VAL A 70 -8.11 -0.95 18.38
N THR A 71 -7.85 0.33 18.10
CA THR A 71 -8.64 1.45 18.64
C THR A 71 -10.07 1.43 18.11
N LEU A 72 -10.25 1.18 16.80
CA LEU A 72 -11.57 0.99 16.20
C LEU A 72 -12.32 -0.19 16.82
N LEU A 73 -11.68 -1.35 16.89
CA LEU A 73 -12.28 -2.55 17.44
C LEU A 73 -12.68 -2.35 18.91
N GLY A 74 -11.80 -1.72 19.71
CA GLY A 74 -12.05 -1.37 21.10
C GLY A 74 -13.22 -0.39 21.26
N PHE A 75 -13.28 0.65 20.43
CA PHE A 75 -14.38 1.62 20.42
C PHE A 75 -15.72 0.95 20.08
N PHE A 76 -15.74 0.09 19.06
CA PHE A 76 -16.94 -0.67 18.69
C PHE A 76 -17.38 -1.64 19.78
N ILE A 77 -16.45 -2.37 20.41
CA ILE A 77 -16.76 -3.28 21.54
C ILE A 77 -17.30 -2.49 22.73
N TRP A 78 -16.70 -1.35 23.06
CA TRP A 78 -17.15 -0.48 24.15
C TRP A 78 -18.56 0.06 23.90
N MET A 79 -18.84 0.57 22.68
CA MET A 79 -20.16 1.05 22.29
C MET A 79 -21.22 -0.05 22.37
N MET A 80 -20.85 -1.29 22.04
CA MET A 80 -21.73 -2.46 22.16
C MET A 80 -21.94 -2.90 23.62
N LYS A 81 -20.92 -2.79 24.47
CA LYS A 81 -20.99 -3.16 25.90
C LYS A 81 -22.01 -2.31 26.67
N GLY A 82 -22.20 -1.05 26.27
CA GLY A 82 -23.23 -0.17 26.85
C GLY A 82 -24.68 -0.53 26.48
N HIS A 83 -24.91 -1.42 25.51
CA HIS A 83 -26.24 -1.59 24.90
C HIS A 83 -26.70 -3.03 24.69
N VAL A 84 -25.80 -4.02 24.71
CA VAL A 84 -26.20 -5.43 24.80
C VAL A 84 -26.59 -5.71 26.25
N GLY A 85 -27.80 -5.30 26.60
CA GLY A 85 -28.43 -5.63 27.87
C GLY A 85 -28.46 -7.14 28.09
N VAL A 86 -28.33 -7.53 29.36
CA VAL A 86 -28.36 -8.90 29.87
C VAL A 86 -29.62 -9.61 29.36
N GLY A 87 -29.52 -10.38 28.27
CA GLY A 87 -30.64 -11.18 27.78
C GLY A 87 -30.41 -11.75 26.38
N TYR A 88 -30.40 -13.09 26.28
CA TYR A 88 -30.37 -13.93 25.08
C TYR A 88 -29.00 -14.14 24.40
N GLY A 89 -28.39 -15.31 24.68
CA GLY A 89 -27.04 -15.67 24.27
C GLY A 89 -26.84 -16.03 22.78
N SER A 90 -27.88 -16.47 22.05
CA SER A 90 -27.73 -16.85 20.63
C SER A 90 -27.74 -15.64 19.68
N GLU A 91 -28.66 -14.69 19.88
CA GLU A 91 -28.75 -13.45 19.10
C GLU A 91 -27.54 -12.54 19.34
N ARG A 92 -27.01 -12.51 20.57
CA ARG A 92 -25.77 -11.79 20.90
C ARG A 92 -24.58 -12.26 20.04
N ARG A 93 -24.44 -13.56 19.78
CA ARG A 93 -23.36 -14.09 18.93
C ARG A 93 -23.51 -13.62 17.49
N ARG A 94 -24.73 -13.64 16.94
CA ARG A 94 -25.01 -13.16 15.57
C ARG A 94 -24.65 -11.68 15.42
N TYR A 95 -25.10 -10.83 16.34
CA TYR A 95 -24.76 -9.41 16.30
C TYR A 95 -23.26 -9.15 16.45
N LEU A 96 -22.57 -9.89 17.33
CA LEU A 96 -21.11 -9.77 17.48
C LEU A 96 -20.39 -10.19 16.20
N SER A 97 -20.76 -11.32 15.59
CA SER A 97 -20.15 -11.79 14.33
C SER A 97 -20.36 -10.79 13.19
N VAL A 98 -21.58 -10.25 13.04
CA VAL A 98 -21.88 -9.23 12.02
C VAL A 98 -21.06 -7.96 12.26
N THR A 99 -20.97 -7.49 13.51
CA THR A 99 -20.17 -6.31 13.84
C THR A 99 -18.68 -6.56 13.55
N VAL A 100 -18.13 -7.72 13.90
CA VAL A 100 -16.71 -8.04 13.64
C VAL A 100 -16.43 -8.07 12.13
N ILE A 101 -17.26 -8.76 11.34
CA ILE A 101 -17.11 -8.82 9.89
C ILE A 101 -17.19 -7.41 9.28
N TYR A 102 -18.17 -6.63 9.72
CA TYR A 102 -18.36 -5.25 9.27
C TYR A 102 -17.14 -4.37 9.59
N THR A 103 -16.60 -4.44 10.82
CA THR A 103 -15.41 -3.69 11.22
C THR A 103 -14.19 -4.12 10.41
N LEU A 104 -14.01 -5.43 10.13
CA LEU A 104 -12.92 -5.92 9.30
C LEU A 104 -12.99 -5.38 7.87
N LEU A 105 -14.18 -5.38 7.26
CA LEU A 105 -14.39 -4.83 5.92
C LEU A 105 -14.12 -3.33 5.88
N LEU A 106 -14.57 -2.59 6.90
CA LEU A 106 -14.34 -1.16 7.03
C LEU A 106 -12.84 -0.85 7.19
N CYS A 107 -12.12 -1.58 8.05
CA CYS A 107 -10.68 -1.46 8.18
C CYS A 107 -9.95 -1.77 6.87
N CYS A 108 -10.33 -2.84 6.17
CA CYS A 108 -9.75 -3.19 4.88
C CYS A 108 -9.94 -2.05 3.86
N GLY A 109 -11.15 -1.50 3.77
CA GLY A 109 -11.45 -0.35 2.91
C GLY A 109 -10.60 0.88 3.24
N PHE A 110 -10.42 1.19 4.53
CA PHE A 110 -9.57 2.31 4.96
C PHE A 110 -8.10 2.10 4.65
N ILE A 111 -7.56 0.90 4.85
CA ILE A 111 -6.16 0.60 4.53
C ILE A 111 -5.94 0.75 3.02
N LEU A 112 -6.83 0.19 2.19
CA LEU A 112 -6.77 0.32 0.73
C LEU A 112 -6.90 1.77 0.27
N ALA A 113 -7.79 2.56 0.88
CA ALA A 113 -7.91 3.98 0.55
C ALA A 113 -6.65 4.76 0.94
N GLY A 114 -6.12 4.49 2.14
CA GLY A 114 -4.90 5.14 2.64
C GLY A 114 -3.68 4.83 1.79
N THR A 115 -3.45 3.57 1.41
CA THR A 115 -2.31 3.19 0.56
C THR A 115 -2.41 3.75 -0.86
N ASN A 116 -3.62 3.92 -1.39
CA ASN A 116 -3.81 4.59 -2.68
C ASN A 116 -3.63 6.11 -2.60
N LEU A 117 -4.08 6.76 -1.52
CA LEU A 117 -3.99 8.21 -1.35
C LEU A 117 -2.58 8.70 -0.99
N PHE A 118 -1.88 7.94 -0.14
CA PHE A 118 -0.56 8.30 0.38
C PHE A 118 0.57 7.42 -0.17
N GLY A 119 0.26 6.59 -1.18
CA GLY A 119 1.24 5.73 -1.82
C GLY A 119 2.36 6.54 -2.51
N PRO A 120 3.53 5.93 -2.73
CA PRO A 120 4.61 6.55 -3.48
C PRO A 120 4.12 6.93 -4.89
N GLN A 121 4.41 8.17 -5.30
CA GLN A 121 4.13 8.62 -6.66
C GLN A 121 5.29 8.22 -7.57
N TYR A 122 5.02 7.32 -8.51
CA TYR A 122 5.97 6.92 -9.54
C TYR A 122 5.79 7.81 -10.77
N GLY A 123 6.90 8.28 -11.33
CA GLY A 123 6.94 9.18 -12.48
C GLY A 123 8.15 8.94 -13.36
N ARG A 124 8.43 9.91 -14.25
CA ARG A 124 9.55 9.84 -15.22
C ARG A 124 9.58 8.55 -16.06
N CYS A 125 8.42 7.99 -16.38
CA CYS A 125 8.34 6.71 -17.07
C CYS A 125 9.08 6.72 -18.42
N GLU A 126 9.09 7.85 -19.13
CA GLU A 126 9.83 8.00 -20.39
C GLU A 126 11.33 7.75 -20.26
N PHE A 127 11.92 8.16 -19.13
CA PHE A 127 13.35 7.95 -18.89
C PHE A 127 13.65 6.46 -18.72
N TYR A 128 12.85 5.74 -17.94
CA TYR A 128 13.05 4.32 -17.65
C TYR A 128 12.59 3.41 -18.81
N ASN A 129 11.60 3.84 -19.59
CA ASN A 129 11.13 3.11 -20.76
C ASN A 129 12.11 3.16 -21.94
N SER A 130 13.10 4.05 -21.90
CA SER A 130 14.08 4.19 -22.98
C SER A 130 14.88 2.89 -23.20
N PRO A 131 15.17 2.50 -24.45
CA PRO A 131 16.09 1.41 -24.78
C PRO A 131 17.48 1.55 -24.17
N THR A 132 17.89 2.78 -23.84
CA THR A 132 19.22 3.11 -23.30
C THR A 132 19.32 3.04 -21.78
N THR A 133 18.21 2.80 -21.08
CA THR A 133 18.15 2.71 -19.61
C THR A 133 17.73 1.31 -19.19
N LEU A 134 16.41 1.04 -19.11
CA LEU A 134 15.88 -0.26 -18.70
C LEU A 134 15.21 -1.03 -19.84
N ASN A 135 15.18 -0.46 -21.05
CA ASN A 135 14.65 -1.12 -22.25
C ASN A 135 13.20 -1.63 -22.07
N ALA A 136 12.39 -0.87 -21.33
CA ALA A 136 10.95 -1.10 -21.29
C ALA A 136 10.29 -0.66 -22.61
N GLY A 137 8.97 -0.57 -22.62
CA GLY A 137 8.15 -0.25 -23.79
C GLY A 137 7.44 -1.47 -24.36
N ARG A 138 7.04 -1.37 -25.64
CA ARG A 138 6.27 -2.43 -26.30
C ARG A 138 7.14 -3.62 -26.65
N LYS A 139 6.69 -4.81 -26.27
CA LYS A 139 7.39 -6.09 -26.50
C LYS A 139 6.40 -7.11 -27.07
N ASP A 140 6.86 -7.84 -28.08
CA ASP A 140 6.11 -8.95 -28.65
C ASP A 140 6.47 -10.24 -27.92
N PHE A 141 5.46 -10.92 -27.41
CA PHE A 141 5.57 -12.27 -26.85
C PHE A 141 4.64 -13.20 -27.62
N ASN A 142 5.23 -14.04 -28.47
CA ASN A 142 4.50 -15.04 -29.27
C ASN A 142 3.36 -14.45 -30.13
N GLY A 143 3.56 -13.26 -30.70
CA GLY A 143 2.59 -12.58 -31.56
C GLY A 143 1.53 -11.78 -30.79
N VAL A 144 1.66 -11.65 -29.47
CA VAL A 144 0.84 -10.76 -28.63
C VAL A 144 1.72 -9.64 -28.11
N VAL A 145 1.30 -8.39 -28.33
CA VAL A 145 2.07 -7.23 -27.89
C VAL A 145 1.67 -6.85 -26.48
N TYR A 146 2.66 -6.71 -25.60
CA TYR A 146 2.48 -6.17 -24.26
C TYR A 146 3.23 -4.85 -24.13
N GLU A 147 2.66 -3.90 -23.39
CA GLU A 147 3.37 -2.68 -23.03
C GLU A 147 3.97 -2.86 -21.63
N ILE A 148 5.30 -2.92 -21.58
CA ILE A 148 6.06 -2.99 -20.34
C ILE A 148 6.41 -1.56 -19.93
N ARG A 149 5.85 -1.08 -18.82
CA ARG A 149 6.05 0.28 -18.36
C ARG A 149 6.82 0.28 -17.05
N VAL A 150 7.88 1.06 -16.99
CA VAL A 150 8.65 1.30 -15.77
C VAL A 150 8.53 2.77 -15.39
N CYS A 151 8.17 3.05 -14.15
CA CYS A 151 8.12 4.40 -13.60
C CYS A 151 8.90 4.43 -12.29
N GLY A 152 9.64 5.50 -12.00
CA GLY A 152 10.47 5.60 -10.81
C GLY A 152 10.02 6.66 -9.83
N SER A 153 10.40 6.51 -8.57
CA SER A 153 10.11 7.49 -7.51
C SER A 153 10.90 8.80 -7.64
N ALA A 154 11.83 8.89 -8.62
CA ALA A 154 12.64 10.06 -8.95
C ALA A 154 13.43 10.65 -7.75
N PRO A 155 14.38 9.91 -7.15
CA PRO A 155 15.19 10.45 -6.07
C PRO A 155 16.13 11.56 -6.57
N ARG A 156 16.58 12.38 -5.62
CA ARG A 156 17.37 13.58 -5.90
C ARG A 156 18.77 13.18 -6.37
N PRO A 157 19.31 13.84 -7.42
CA PRO A 157 20.63 13.51 -7.96
C PRO A 157 21.81 13.78 -7.02
N GLN A 158 21.58 14.35 -5.82
CA GLN A 158 22.65 14.71 -4.88
C GLN A 158 22.97 13.62 -3.85
N ASP A 159 22.12 12.61 -3.68
CA ASP A 159 22.23 11.69 -2.53
C ASP A 159 22.76 10.29 -2.89
N GLY A 160 22.98 9.99 -4.18
CA GLY A 160 23.47 8.67 -4.58
C GLY A 160 22.46 7.54 -4.42
N ASP A 161 21.20 7.87 -4.19
CA ASP A 161 20.20 6.94 -3.71
C ASP A 161 19.67 5.97 -4.76
N ASN A 162 19.24 4.82 -4.25
CA ASN A 162 18.59 3.77 -5.00
C ASN A 162 17.20 4.23 -5.44
N ASP A 163 16.88 4.07 -6.73
CA ASP A 163 15.53 4.40 -7.23
C ASP A 163 14.58 3.24 -6.90
N ARG A 164 13.41 3.57 -6.37
CA ARG A 164 12.28 2.63 -6.36
C ARG A 164 11.56 2.73 -7.68
N LEU A 165 11.38 1.59 -8.32
CA LEU A 165 10.75 1.47 -9.63
C LEU A 165 9.48 0.64 -9.52
N GLU A 166 8.48 1.04 -10.26
CA GLU A 166 7.23 0.31 -10.50
C GLU A 166 7.29 -0.27 -11.90
N LEU A 167 7.37 -1.61 -12.00
CA LEU A 167 7.25 -2.37 -13.23
C LEU A 167 5.79 -2.77 -13.42
N THR A 168 5.21 -2.33 -14.53
CA THR A 168 3.83 -2.63 -14.91
C THR A 168 3.80 -3.33 -16.27
N VAL A 169 3.04 -4.42 -16.37
CA VAL A 169 2.73 -5.08 -17.63
C VAL A 169 1.31 -4.73 -18.03
N LEU A 170 1.15 -4.17 -19.21
CA LEU A 170 -0.13 -3.76 -19.78
C LEU A 170 -0.43 -4.61 -21.02
N ASP A 171 -1.71 -4.87 -21.27
CA ASP A 171 -2.16 -5.47 -22.53
C ASP A 171 -2.20 -4.44 -23.67
N GLU A 172 -2.62 -4.87 -24.87
CA GLU A 172 -2.74 -4.00 -26.05
C GLU A 172 -3.77 -2.87 -25.88
N HIS A 173 -4.74 -3.04 -24.98
CA HIS A 173 -5.78 -2.05 -24.67
C HIS A 173 -5.39 -1.11 -23.52
N GLY A 174 -4.22 -1.33 -22.90
CA GLY A 174 -3.75 -0.57 -21.74
C GLY A 174 -4.31 -1.06 -20.41
N GLU A 175 -4.91 -2.24 -20.35
CA GLU A 175 -5.30 -2.87 -19.09
C GLU A 175 -4.07 -3.38 -18.34
N MET A 176 -3.96 -3.01 -17.06
CA MET A 176 -2.89 -3.49 -16.19
C MET A 176 -3.05 -4.99 -15.94
N LEU A 177 -2.06 -5.82 -16.28
CA LEU A 177 -2.09 -7.27 -16.06
C LEU A 177 -1.23 -7.69 -14.88
N ALA A 178 -0.11 -7.02 -14.66
CA ALA A 178 0.76 -7.22 -13.51
C ALA A 178 1.41 -5.91 -13.09
N ARG A 179 1.71 -5.79 -11.80
CA ARG A 179 2.48 -4.70 -11.20
C ARG A 179 3.45 -5.29 -10.19
N ARG A 180 4.67 -4.75 -10.11
CA ARG A 180 5.67 -5.08 -9.09
C ARG A 180 6.52 -3.87 -8.76
N HIS A 181 7.02 -3.80 -7.54
CA HIS A 181 7.98 -2.78 -7.12
C HIS A 181 9.33 -3.41 -6.86
N TYR A 182 10.39 -2.74 -7.33
CA TYR A 182 11.76 -3.14 -7.08
C TYR A 182 12.65 -1.92 -6.90
N SER A 183 13.89 -2.17 -6.51
CA SER A 183 14.89 -1.14 -6.28
C SER A 183 16.05 -1.33 -7.23
N VAL A 184 16.61 -0.21 -7.70
CA VAL A 184 17.82 -0.21 -8.55
C VAL A 184 18.89 0.63 -7.89
N ASN A 185 20.10 0.11 -7.85
CA ASN A 185 21.27 0.82 -7.34
C ASN A 185 22.03 1.49 -8.49
N TRP A 186 22.04 2.81 -8.51
CA TRP A 186 22.72 3.61 -9.55
C TRP A 186 24.23 3.77 -9.32
N GLN A 187 24.74 3.40 -8.14
CA GLN A 187 26.14 3.61 -7.72
C GLN A 187 26.98 2.32 -7.64
N ALA A 188 26.41 1.15 -7.92
CA ALA A 188 27.09 -0.15 -7.81
C ALA A 188 28.09 -0.45 -8.96
N GLY A 189 29.07 0.43 -9.18
CA GLY A 189 30.27 0.11 -9.98
C GLY A 189 30.09 -0.02 -11.50
N ILE A 190 31.09 -0.65 -12.14
CA ILE A 190 31.56 -0.42 -13.54
C ILE A 190 30.55 -0.79 -14.65
N SER A 191 29.49 -1.52 -14.34
CA SER A 191 28.41 -1.80 -15.28
C SER A 191 27.16 -1.08 -14.81
N PHE A 192 26.69 -0.13 -15.63
CA PHE A 192 25.37 0.47 -15.54
C PHE A 192 24.31 -0.59 -15.21
N HIS A 193 23.33 -0.20 -14.38
CA HIS A 193 22.07 -0.90 -14.10
C HIS A 193 21.65 -1.87 -15.21
N GLU A 194 21.36 -3.13 -14.85
CA GLU A 194 21.00 -4.13 -15.84
C GLU A 194 19.59 -3.83 -16.40
N PRO A 195 19.44 -3.71 -17.73
CA PRO A 195 18.13 -3.50 -18.33
C PRO A 195 17.21 -4.70 -18.07
N LEU A 196 15.90 -4.50 -18.28
CA LEU A 196 14.93 -5.59 -18.23
C LEU A 196 15.36 -6.70 -19.19
N GLN A 197 15.43 -7.93 -18.67
CA GLN A 197 15.71 -9.09 -19.48
C GLN A 197 14.39 -9.71 -19.93
N TYR A 198 14.34 -10.09 -21.20
CA TYR A 198 13.15 -10.64 -21.85
C TYR A 198 13.41 -12.10 -22.22
N GLU A 199 12.75 -13.00 -21.51
CA GLU A 199 12.69 -14.42 -21.86
C GLU A 199 11.51 -14.68 -22.81
N LYS A 200 11.36 -15.92 -23.29
CA LYS A 200 10.24 -16.28 -24.19
C LYS A 200 8.86 -16.15 -23.53
N ASP A 201 8.81 -16.33 -22.21
CA ASP A 201 7.61 -16.43 -21.39
C ASP A 201 7.71 -15.62 -20.10
N ALA A 202 8.70 -14.73 -19.97
CA ALA A 202 8.85 -13.92 -18.76
C ALA A 202 9.58 -12.59 -19.01
N VAL A 203 9.26 -11.62 -18.16
CA VAL A 203 10.03 -10.38 -17.97
C VAL A 203 10.77 -10.50 -16.64
N MET A 204 12.07 -10.26 -16.67
CA MET A 204 12.94 -10.31 -15.50
C MET A 204 13.51 -8.93 -15.20
N ALA A 205 13.51 -8.55 -13.92
CA ALA A 205 14.16 -7.34 -13.43
C ALA A 205 15.08 -7.67 -12.26
N VAL A 206 16.34 -7.23 -12.33
CA VAL A 206 17.31 -7.42 -11.26
C VAL A 206 16.98 -6.47 -10.12
N ASN A 207 16.85 -7.00 -8.91
CA ASN A 207 16.52 -6.21 -7.73
C ASN A 207 17.78 -5.96 -6.88
N ALA A 208 18.07 -4.68 -6.62
CA ALA A 208 19.26 -4.31 -5.84
C ALA A 208 19.19 -4.80 -4.37
N PHE A 209 17.99 -4.84 -3.80
CA PHE A 209 17.75 -5.26 -2.42
C PHE A 209 16.67 -6.34 -2.36
N GLY A 210 16.99 -7.55 -2.80
CA GLY A 210 16.12 -8.70 -2.62
C GLY A 210 16.27 -9.74 -3.71
N GLU A 211 15.25 -10.58 -3.84
CA GLU A 211 15.13 -11.50 -4.96
C GLU A 211 14.78 -10.74 -6.24
N ASP A 212 15.32 -11.23 -7.35
CA ASP A 212 14.99 -10.72 -8.68
C ASP A 212 13.52 -10.94 -8.98
N ILE A 213 12.96 -10.00 -9.72
CA ILE A 213 11.55 -10.03 -10.10
C ILE A 213 11.40 -10.81 -11.39
N ARG A 214 10.54 -11.83 -11.36
CA ARG A 214 10.08 -12.57 -12.52
C ARG A 214 8.59 -12.41 -12.71
N ILE A 215 8.16 -11.85 -13.84
CA ILE A 215 6.76 -11.78 -14.24
C ILE A 215 6.56 -12.73 -15.43
N GLN A 216 5.75 -13.77 -15.25
CA GLN A 216 5.40 -14.68 -16.35
C GLN A 216 4.47 -13.98 -17.35
N ILE A 217 4.66 -14.26 -18.64
CA ILE A 217 3.86 -13.74 -19.75
C ILE A 217 3.22 -14.94 -20.48
N PRO A 218 1.88 -14.99 -20.59
CA PRO A 218 0.90 -14.03 -20.07
C PRO A 218 0.83 -14.06 -18.53
N PRO A 219 0.59 -12.90 -17.88
CA PRO A 219 0.42 -12.85 -16.43
C PRO A 219 -0.77 -13.69 -15.95
N SER A 220 -0.66 -14.25 -14.75
CA SER A 220 -1.72 -15.04 -14.15
C SER A 220 -2.88 -14.16 -13.67
N ARG A 221 -4.05 -14.77 -13.42
CA ARG A 221 -5.17 -14.07 -12.77
C ARG A 221 -4.83 -13.58 -11.36
N PHE A 222 -3.90 -14.26 -10.69
CA PHE A 222 -3.42 -13.82 -9.39
C PHE A 222 -2.54 -12.59 -9.50
N ASP A 223 -1.71 -12.49 -10.55
CA ASP A 223 -0.93 -11.28 -10.85
C ASP A 223 -1.85 -10.09 -11.15
N TRP A 224 -2.94 -10.34 -11.87
CA TRP A 224 -3.97 -9.33 -12.11
C TRP A 224 -4.57 -8.81 -10.81
N LEU A 225 -4.92 -9.71 -9.87
CA LEU A 225 -5.46 -9.33 -8.56
C LEU A 225 -4.42 -8.56 -7.73
N ARG A 226 -3.19 -9.05 -7.67
CA ARG A 226 -2.06 -8.46 -6.95
C ARG A 226 -1.78 -7.04 -7.43
N ALA A 227 -1.87 -6.80 -8.74
CA ALA A 227 -1.68 -5.47 -9.32
C ALA A 227 -2.70 -4.41 -8.84
N ARG A 228 -3.87 -4.82 -8.31
CA ARG A 228 -4.89 -3.89 -7.76
C ARG A 228 -4.80 -3.74 -6.24
N ILE A 229 -4.01 -4.58 -5.56
CA ILE A 229 -3.95 -4.61 -4.11
C ILE A 229 -2.51 -4.34 -3.69
N PRO A 230 -2.17 -3.08 -3.34
CA PRO A 230 -0.80 -2.67 -3.01
C PRO A 230 -0.13 -3.46 -1.88
N LEU A 231 -0.90 -4.14 -1.04
CA LEU A 231 -0.41 -4.93 0.09
C LEU A 231 0.05 -6.34 -0.28
N LEU A 232 -0.32 -6.82 -1.47
CA LEU A 232 0.04 -8.15 -1.93
C LEU A 232 1.33 -8.14 -2.76
N ASP A 233 1.81 -6.98 -3.20
CA ASP A 233 3.04 -6.77 -3.99
C ASP A 233 4.33 -7.27 -3.33
#